data_AF-A0A3L6DUT1-F1
#
_entry.id   AF-A0A3L6DUT1-F1
#
_cell.length_a   1.000
_cell.length_b   1.000
_cell.length_c   1.000
_cell.angle_alpha   90.00
_cell.angle_beta   90.00
_cell.angle_gamma   90.00
#
_symmetry.space_group_name_H-M   'P 1'
#
loop_
_entity.id
_entity.type
_entity.pdbx_description
1 polymer ?
#
loop_
_entity_poly.entity_id
_entity_poly.type
_entity_poly.pdbx_seq_one_letter_code
_entity_poly.pdbx_strand_id
1 'polypeptide(L)'
;MMHMTFYWGKSATILFDGWRTSTWPDYLLSLAALLLAAAFYQYLEALRVRVKLVAGGGAKPAPSSIIPPPAGSDPRTPLLAPAGAGRWPARLAVAAMFGFNSGLGYLLMLAVMSFNGGVFVAVVVGLALGYLAFRSSDGEDLVVVDNPCACA
;
A
#
# COMPACT_ATOMS: atom_id res chain seq x y z
N MET A 1 16.66 -2.58 29.33
CA MET A 1 17.76 -3.44 28.88
C MET A 1 17.63 -3.60 27.38
N MET A 2 18.70 -3.42 26.60
CA MET A 2 18.64 -3.60 25.15
C MET A 2 18.66 -5.09 24.84
N HIS A 3 17.52 -5.64 24.44
CA HIS A 3 17.42 -7.03 24.00
C HIS A 3 17.92 -7.11 22.55
N MET A 4 18.93 -7.95 22.31
CA MET A 4 19.46 -8.22 20.96
C MET A 4 18.81 -9.48 20.34
N THR A 5 17.84 -10.06 21.02
CA THR A 5 17.09 -11.25 20.62
C THR A 5 15.61 -11.06 20.92
N PHE A 6 14.75 -11.85 20.27
CA PHE A 6 13.32 -11.82 20.55
C PHE A 6 13.03 -12.08 22.02
N TYR A 7 12.25 -11.20 22.63
CA TYR A 7 11.78 -11.35 24.00
C TYR A 7 10.26 -11.25 24.09
N TRP A 8 9.71 -11.87 25.13
CA TRP A 8 8.29 -11.85 25.45
C TRP A 8 8.10 -11.07 26.75
N GLY A 9 7.48 -9.91 26.66
CA GLY A 9 7.25 -9.06 27.82
C GLY A 9 6.36 -7.87 27.50
N LYS A 10 5.60 -7.42 28.50
CA LYS A 10 4.70 -6.25 28.41
C LYS A 10 5.41 -4.90 28.53
N SER A 11 6.68 -4.92 28.95
CA SER A 11 7.48 -3.72 29.14
C SER A 11 8.31 -3.43 27.90
N ALA A 12 7.72 -2.73 26.93
CA ALA A 12 8.39 -2.38 25.67
C ALA A 12 8.31 -0.87 25.41
N THR A 13 9.41 -0.29 24.93
CA THR A 13 9.44 1.07 24.38
C THR A 13 9.30 0.95 22.87
N ILE A 14 8.20 1.45 22.31
CA ILE A 14 7.87 1.32 20.88
C ILE A 14 8.21 2.64 20.21
N LEU A 15 9.15 2.64 19.25
CA LEU A 15 9.45 3.76 18.34
C LEU A 15 10.11 5.01 18.96
N PHE A 16 9.58 5.57 20.06
CA PHE A 16 10.10 6.75 20.76
C PHE A 16 9.90 6.62 22.28
N ASP A 17 10.71 7.34 23.07
CA ASP A 17 10.73 7.26 24.53
C ASP A 17 9.38 7.51 25.23
N GLY A 18 8.46 8.20 24.55
CA GLY A 18 7.11 8.48 25.03
C GLY A 18 6.12 7.31 24.93
N TRP A 19 6.34 6.34 24.04
CA TRP A 19 5.42 5.20 23.87
C TRP A 19 5.97 3.98 24.61
N ARG A 20 5.79 4.01 25.93
CA ARG A 20 6.20 2.93 26.84
C ARG A 20 4.98 2.16 27.34
N THR A 21 5.02 0.86 27.11
CA THR A 21 4.05 -0.08 27.67
C THR A 21 4.61 -0.57 29.00
N SER A 22 3.80 -0.50 30.06
CA SER A 22 4.20 -0.96 31.40
C SER A 22 3.13 -1.85 32.03
N THR A 23 1.87 -1.67 31.65
CA THR A 23 0.74 -2.50 32.07
C THR A 23 0.27 -3.42 30.93
N TRP A 24 -0.45 -4.48 31.27
CA TRP A 24 -1.07 -5.37 30.29
C TRP A 24 -2.04 -4.66 29.32
N PRO A 25 -2.98 -3.82 29.79
CA PRO A 25 -3.89 -3.13 28.88
C PRO A 25 -3.16 -2.17 27.93
N ASP A 26 -2.16 -1.41 28.40
CA ASP A 26 -1.37 -0.54 27.52
C ASP A 26 -0.62 -1.33 26.45
N TYR A 27 -0.12 -2.51 26.82
CA TYR A 27 0.54 -3.42 25.91
C TYR A 27 -0.43 -3.95 24.85
N LEU A 28 -1.60 -4.49 25.24
CA LEU A 28 -2.61 -4.96 24.29
C LEU A 28 -3.10 -3.82 23.38
N LEU A 29 -3.33 -2.62 23.92
CA LEU A 29 -3.74 -1.46 23.15
C LEU A 29 -2.69 -1.08 22.11
N SER A 30 -1.41 -1.17 22.46
CA SER A 30 -0.30 -0.92 21.55
C SER A 30 -0.19 -1.99 20.46
N LEU A 31 -0.41 -3.27 20.82
CA LEU A 31 -0.48 -4.36 19.83
C LEU A 31 -1.64 -4.16 18.85
N ALA A 32 -2.82 -3.81 19.35
CA ALA A 32 -3.98 -3.51 18.52
C ALA A 32 -3.73 -2.30 17.61
N ALA A 33 -3.12 -1.23 18.13
CA ALA A 33 -2.75 -0.05 17.33
C ALA A 33 -1.76 -0.40 16.21
N LEU A 34 -0.73 -1.21 16.49
CA LEU A 34 0.24 -1.65 15.49
C LEU A 34 -0.37 -2.60 14.45
N LEU A 35 -1.27 -3.50 14.87
CA LEU A 35 -2.02 -4.36 13.98
C LEU A 35 -2.89 -3.54 13.02
N LEU A 36 -3.63 -2.57 13.54
CA LEU A 36 -4.47 -1.67 12.74
C LEU A 36 -3.61 -0.80 11.82
N ALA A 37 -2.48 -0.27 12.30
CA ALA A 37 -1.54 0.50 11.48
C ALA A 37 -0.95 -0.32 10.33
N ALA A 38 -0.62 -1.60 10.58
CA ALA A 38 -0.14 -2.53 9.56
C ALA A 38 -1.23 -2.88 8.53
N ALA A 39 -2.47 -3.13 8.98
CA ALA A 39 -3.59 -3.35 8.07
C ALA A 39 -3.89 -2.09 7.23
N PHE A 40 -3.82 -0.91 7.84
CA PHE A 40 -4.00 0.37 7.19
C PHE A 40 -2.88 0.70 6.19
N TYR A 41 -1.64 0.29 6.46
CA TYR A 41 -0.55 0.37 5.48
C TYR A 41 -0.89 -0.39 4.19
N GLN A 42 -1.42 -1.61 4.30
CA GLN A 42 -1.86 -2.38 3.11
C GLN A 42 -3.07 -1.78 2.41
N TYR A 43 -3.99 -1.17 3.16
CA TYR A 43 -5.08 -0.39 2.58
C TYR A 43 -4.55 0.76 1.71
N LEU A 44 -3.60 1.55 2.21
CA LEU A 44 -3.01 2.67 1.46
C LEU A 44 -2.23 2.19 0.22
N GLU A 45 -1.54 1.06 0.32
CA GLU A 45 -0.88 0.44 -0.81
C GLU A 45 -1.88 0.00 -1.88
N ALA A 46 -3.00 -0.62 -1.49
CA ALA A 46 -4.09 -0.95 -2.40
C ALA A 46 -4.68 0.30 -3.09
N LEU A 47 -4.96 1.37 -2.34
CA LEU A 47 -5.44 2.63 -2.92
C LEU A 47 -4.44 3.21 -3.93
N ARG A 48 -3.15 3.18 -3.61
CA ARG A 48 -2.10 3.69 -4.52
C ARG A 48 -2.08 2.88 -5.82
N VAL A 49 -2.22 1.56 -5.74
CA VAL A 49 -2.32 0.69 -6.92
C VAL A 49 -3.57 1.03 -7.73
N ARG A 50 -4.74 1.16 -7.10
CA ARG A 50 -5.99 1.55 -7.77
C ARG A 50 -5.88 2.89 -8.47
N VAL A 51 -5.32 3.91 -7.81
CA VAL A 51 -5.11 5.24 -8.40
C VAL A 51 -4.19 5.16 -9.63
N LYS A 52 -3.13 4.33 -9.58
CA LYS A 52 -2.26 4.09 -10.75
C LYS A 52 -2.97 3.37 -11.88
N LEU A 53 -3.82 2.40 -11.58
CA LEU A 53 -4.62 1.67 -12.57
C LEU A 53 -5.67 2.58 -13.22
N VAL A 54 -6.38 3.40 -12.44
CA VAL A 54 -7.36 4.37 -12.96
C VAL A 54 -6.67 5.47 -13.78
N ALA A 55 -5.52 5.96 -13.33
CA ALA A 55 -4.74 6.95 -14.08
C ALA A 55 -4.06 6.34 -15.33
N GLY A 56 -3.76 5.04 -15.32
CA GLY A 56 -3.15 4.27 -16.41
C GLY A 56 -4.14 3.59 -17.36
N GLY A 57 -5.42 3.48 -16.98
CA GLY A 57 -6.50 2.81 -17.72
C GLY A 57 -6.89 3.48 -19.04
N GLY A 58 -6.24 4.59 -19.42
CA GLY A 58 -6.27 5.15 -20.77
C GLY A 58 -5.25 4.53 -21.73
N ALA A 59 -4.31 3.70 -21.26
CA ALA A 59 -3.36 2.99 -22.10
C ALA A 59 -3.88 1.58 -22.40
N LYS A 60 -4.77 1.48 -23.41
CA LYS A 60 -5.22 0.21 -23.98
C LYS A 60 -3.98 -0.61 -24.40
N PRO A 61 -3.78 -1.85 -23.92
CA PRO A 61 -2.72 -2.70 -24.45
C PRO A 61 -3.03 -2.95 -25.91
N ALA A 62 -2.19 -2.44 -26.81
CA ALA A 62 -2.33 -2.70 -28.24
C ALA A 62 -2.24 -4.22 -28.47
N PRO A 63 -3.18 -4.84 -29.19
CA PRO A 63 -3.04 -6.23 -29.55
C PRO A 63 -1.79 -6.38 -30.42
N SER A 64 -0.90 -7.29 -30.02
CA SER A 64 0.28 -7.68 -30.76
C SER A 64 -0.14 -8.23 -32.13
N SER A 65 -0.23 -7.36 -33.13
CA SER A 65 -0.44 -7.77 -34.52
C SER A 65 0.91 -8.10 -35.16
N ILE A 66 1.00 -9.31 -35.72
CA ILE A 66 2.19 -10.00 -36.22
C ILE A 66 2.64 -9.48 -37.60
N ILE A 67 2.28 -8.24 -37.98
CA ILE A 67 2.52 -7.72 -39.34
C ILE A 67 3.43 -6.48 -39.27
N PRO A 68 4.62 -6.47 -39.91
CA PRO A 68 5.40 -5.25 -40.06
C PRO A 68 4.71 -4.30 -41.05
N PRO A 69 4.41 -3.04 -40.70
CA PRO A 69 3.90 -2.07 -41.66
C PRO A 69 5.00 -1.56 -42.60
N PRO A 70 4.66 -1.23 -43.87
CA PRO A 70 5.61 -0.70 -44.84
C PRO A 70 6.09 0.70 -44.48
N ALA A 71 7.33 1.00 -44.88
CA ALA A 71 8.03 2.26 -44.65
C ALA A 71 7.18 3.48 -45.09
N GLY A 72 6.85 4.38 -44.16
CA GLY A 72 6.16 5.62 -44.51
C GLY A 72 5.38 6.36 -43.43
N SER A 73 5.39 5.95 -42.15
CA SER A 73 4.74 6.74 -41.09
C SER A 73 5.48 6.61 -39.76
N ASP A 74 6.06 7.72 -39.32
CA ASP A 74 6.89 7.86 -38.11
C ASP A 74 6.22 7.31 -36.84
N PRO A 75 6.84 6.34 -36.14
CA PRO A 75 6.24 5.68 -34.96
C PRO A 75 6.72 6.25 -33.63
N ARG A 76 7.03 7.56 -33.54
CA ARG A 76 7.45 8.18 -32.27
C ARG A 76 7.01 9.63 -32.21
N THR A 77 5.95 9.87 -31.46
CA THR A 77 5.98 10.76 -30.28
C THR A 77 4.55 10.88 -29.76
N PRO A 78 4.28 10.65 -28.46
CA PRO A 78 3.06 11.13 -27.87
C PRO A 78 3.18 12.66 -27.88
N LEU A 79 2.65 13.25 -28.94
CA LEU A 79 2.54 14.68 -29.18
C LEU A 79 1.85 15.31 -27.96
N LEU A 80 2.67 15.96 -27.13
CA LEU A 80 2.34 17.10 -26.26
C LEU A 80 0.83 17.30 -26.06
N ALA A 81 0.21 16.49 -25.20
CA ALA A 81 -1.02 16.90 -24.56
C ALA A 81 -0.69 18.22 -23.85
N PRO A 82 -1.41 19.33 -24.12
CA PRO A 82 -1.03 20.63 -23.60
C PRO A 82 -0.91 20.50 -22.10
N ALA A 83 0.28 20.82 -21.59
CA ALA A 83 0.63 20.81 -20.18
C ALA A 83 -0.10 21.95 -19.44
N GLY A 84 -1.43 22.06 -19.59
CA GLY A 84 -2.34 22.89 -18.81
C GLY A 84 -1.95 22.94 -17.34
N ALA A 85 -1.75 24.16 -16.89
CA ALA A 85 -1.18 24.63 -15.63
C ALA A 85 -2.07 24.38 -14.39
N GLY A 86 -2.82 23.27 -14.36
CA GLY A 86 -3.74 22.92 -13.26
C GLY A 86 -3.46 21.55 -12.59
N ARG A 87 -2.39 20.84 -12.98
CA ARG A 87 -2.10 19.47 -12.51
C ARG A 87 -1.18 19.37 -11.29
N TRP A 88 -0.60 20.49 -10.87
CA TRP A 88 0.31 20.54 -9.72
C TRP A 88 -0.31 20.08 -8.39
N PRO A 89 -1.54 20.46 -8.01
CA PRO A 89 -2.13 19.98 -6.75
C PRO A 89 -2.37 18.46 -6.76
N ALA A 90 -2.80 17.89 -7.90
CA ALA A 90 -2.96 16.44 -8.04
C ALA A 90 -1.61 15.70 -7.93
N ARG A 91 -0.54 16.24 -8.54
CA ARG A 91 0.81 15.69 -8.43
C ARG A 91 1.35 15.77 -7.00
N LEU A 92 1.10 16.88 -6.31
CA LEU A 92 1.43 17.06 -4.88
C LEU A 92 0.66 16.07 -4.00
N ALA A 93 -0.65 15.91 -4.23
CA ALA A 93 -1.48 14.97 -3.47
C ALA A 93 -0.99 13.52 -3.64
N VAL A 94 -0.65 13.11 -4.86
CA VAL A 94 -0.06 11.79 -5.13
C VAL A 94 1.30 11.62 -4.46
N ALA A 95 2.15 12.65 -4.49
CA ALA A 95 3.45 12.63 -3.80
C ALA A 95 3.30 12.59 -2.28
N ALA A 96 2.32 13.29 -1.71
CA ALA A 96 2.02 13.28 -0.28
C ALA A 96 1.49 11.92 0.17
N MET A 97 0.54 11.32 -0.56
CA MET A 97 0.12 9.93 -0.34
C MET A 97 1.30 8.97 -0.47
N PHE A 98 2.22 9.23 -1.40
CA PHE A 98 3.42 8.41 -1.53
C PHE A 98 4.28 8.50 -0.27
N GLY A 99 4.62 9.72 0.16
CA GLY A 99 5.42 9.97 1.34
C GLY A 99 4.79 9.42 2.62
N PHE A 100 3.49 9.60 2.81
CA PHE A 100 2.77 9.11 3.98
C PHE A 100 2.81 7.58 4.11
N ASN A 101 2.50 6.85 3.04
CA ASN A 101 2.55 5.40 3.06
C ASN A 101 3.99 4.87 3.22
N SER A 102 4.97 5.50 2.57
CA SER A 102 6.39 5.14 2.79
C SER A 102 6.82 5.40 4.23
N GLY A 103 6.40 6.53 4.81
CA GLY A 103 6.64 6.85 6.22
C GLY A 103 6.08 5.80 7.15
N LEU A 104 4.81 5.39 6.96
CA LEU A 104 4.17 4.35 7.77
C LEU A 104 4.91 3.01 7.69
N GLY A 105 5.38 2.61 6.49
CA GLY A 105 6.22 1.41 6.33
C GLY A 105 7.52 1.46 7.14
N TYR A 106 8.21 2.61 7.15
CA TYR A 106 9.40 2.80 7.98
C TYR A 106 9.08 2.80 9.48
N LEU A 107 7.95 3.38 9.89
CA LEU A 107 7.52 3.33 11.30
C LEU A 107 7.25 1.88 11.76
N LEU A 108 6.61 1.06 10.92
CA LEU A 108 6.40 -0.36 11.22
C LEU A 108 7.72 -1.13 11.28
N MET A 109 8.66 -0.83 10.39
CA MET A 109 10.00 -1.42 10.42
C MET A 109 10.73 -1.07 11.73
N LEU A 110 10.69 0.20 12.14
CA LEU A 110 11.26 0.64 13.42
C LEU A 110 10.54 0.00 14.61
N ALA A 111 9.22 -0.22 14.55
CA ALA A 111 8.49 -0.92 15.59
C ALA A 111 8.92 -2.38 15.71
N VAL A 112 9.13 -3.08 14.59
CA VAL A 112 9.61 -4.48 14.57
C VAL A 112 11.04 -4.60 15.10
N MET A 113 11.87 -3.58 14.88
CA MET A 113 13.22 -3.50 15.47
C MET A 113 13.23 -3.42 17.01
N SER A 114 12.06 -3.32 17.66
CA SER A 114 11.97 -3.44 19.13
C SER A 114 12.27 -4.84 19.68
N PHE A 115 12.40 -5.87 18.81
CA PHE A 115 12.60 -7.28 19.17
C PHE A 115 11.55 -7.85 20.13
N ASN A 116 10.40 -7.20 20.28
CA ASN A 116 9.30 -7.72 21.08
C ASN A 116 8.49 -8.72 20.24
N GLY A 117 8.35 -9.96 20.74
CA GLY A 117 7.66 -11.02 20.02
C GLY A 117 6.20 -10.69 19.69
N GLY A 118 5.47 -10.08 20.62
CA GLY A 118 4.07 -9.70 20.40
C GLY A 118 3.93 -8.58 19.37
N VAL A 119 4.82 -7.59 19.38
CA VAL A 119 4.85 -6.52 18.36
C VAL A 119 5.10 -7.11 16.98
N PHE A 120 6.11 -7.98 16.84
CA PHE A 120 6.40 -8.66 15.58
C PHE A 120 5.18 -9.43 15.06
N VAL A 121 4.55 -10.25 15.90
CA VAL A 121 3.35 -11.02 15.54
C VAL A 121 2.20 -10.09 15.14
N ALA A 122 1.95 -9.02 15.90
CA ALA A 122 0.89 -8.08 15.61
C ALA A 122 1.07 -7.39 14.25
N VAL A 123 2.29 -6.98 13.90
CA VAL A 123 2.59 -6.39 12.60
C VAL A 123 2.41 -7.42 11.48
N VAL A 124 2.97 -8.63 11.62
CA VAL A 124 2.84 -9.69 10.59
C VAL A 124 1.37 -10.08 10.36
N VAL A 125 0.61 -10.28 11.44
CA VAL A 125 -0.82 -10.59 11.36
C VAL A 125 -1.60 -9.42 10.77
N GLY A 126 -1.30 -8.18 11.16
CA GLY A 126 -1.94 -6.99 10.59
C GLY A 126 -1.68 -6.82 9.10
N LEU A 127 -0.45 -7.05 8.64
CA LEU A 127 -0.11 -7.05 7.22
C LEU A 127 -0.84 -8.17 6.47
N ALA A 128 -0.91 -9.38 7.03
CA ALA A 128 -1.62 -10.50 6.43
C ALA A 128 -3.13 -10.25 6.33
N LEU A 129 -3.75 -9.75 7.40
CA LEU A 129 -5.17 -9.39 7.42
C LEU A 129 -5.49 -8.23 6.47
N GLY A 130 -4.64 -7.20 6.42
CA GLY A 130 -4.78 -6.09 5.49
C GLY A 130 -4.64 -6.55 4.03
N TYR A 131 -3.63 -7.39 3.74
CA TYR A 131 -3.49 -7.99 2.42
C TYR A 131 -4.72 -8.79 2.03
N LEU A 132 -5.22 -9.65 2.93
CA LEU A 132 -6.41 -10.45 2.67
C LEU A 132 -7.63 -9.54 2.42
N ALA A 133 -7.99 -8.68 3.37
CA ALA A 133 -9.20 -7.87 3.31
C ALA A 133 -9.28 -6.97 2.07
N PHE A 134 -8.19 -6.29 1.71
CA PHE A 134 -8.23 -5.28 0.65
C PHE A 134 -7.87 -5.84 -0.72
N ARG A 135 -7.07 -6.92 -0.78
CA ARG A 135 -6.67 -7.53 -2.06
C ARG A 135 -7.56 -8.68 -2.49
N SER A 136 -8.27 -9.36 -1.57
CA SER A 136 -9.32 -10.31 -1.94
C SER A 136 -10.59 -9.59 -2.43
N SER A 137 -10.96 -8.47 -1.79
CA SER A 137 -12.15 -7.70 -2.18
C SER A 137 -12.02 -7.07 -3.58
N ASP A 138 -10.80 -6.68 -3.99
CA ASP A 138 -10.53 -6.23 -5.36
C ASP A 138 -10.72 -7.33 -6.42
N GLY A 139 -10.58 -8.59 -6.03
CA GLY A 139 -10.85 -9.73 -6.92
C GLY A 139 -12.33 -9.93 -7.18
N GLU A 140 -13.18 -9.67 -6.18
CA GLU A 140 -14.64 -9.83 -6.31
C GLU A 140 -15.26 -8.71 -7.17
N ASP A 141 -14.84 -7.46 -7.00
CA ASP A 141 -15.33 -6.34 -7.84
C ASP A 141 -14.84 -6.44 -9.30
N LEU A 142 -13.61 -6.91 -9.54
CA LEU A 142 -13.11 -7.14 -10.91
C LEU A 142 -13.83 -8.31 -11.60
N VAL A 143 -14.17 -9.39 -10.87
CA VAL A 143 -14.93 -10.53 -11.42
C VAL A 143 -16.40 -10.17 -11.70
N VAL A 144 -16.99 -9.24 -10.94
CA VAL A 144 -18.34 -8.72 -11.23
C VAL A 144 -18.35 -7.79 -12.44
N VAL A 145 -17.30 -6.99 -12.65
CA VAL A 145 -17.17 -6.13 -13.85
C VAL A 145 -16.86 -6.94 -15.11
N ASP A 146 -16.18 -8.09 -14.99
CA ASP A 146 -15.92 -9.04 -16.11
C ASP A 146 -17.13 -9.91 -16.49
N ASN A 147 -18.36 -9.49 -16.17
CA ASN A 147 -19.58 -10.09 -16.71
C ASN A 147 -20.26 -9.20 -17.79
N PRO A 148 -19.60 -8.93 -18.95
CA PRO A 148 -20.22 -8.22 -20.06
C PRO A 148 -21.22 -9.09 -20.86
N CYS A 149 -21.60 -10.28 -20.37
CA CYS A 149 -22.45 -11.23 -21.09
C CYS A 149 -23.68 -11.70 -20.30
N ALA A 150 -24.30 -10.82 -19.51
CA ALA A 150 -25.60 -11.08 -18.89
C ALA A 150 -26.68 -10.10 -19.40
N CYS A 151 -26.92 -10.10 -20.71
CA CYS A 151 -28.20 -9.66 -21.28
C CYS A 151 -28.64 -10.70 -22.31
N ALA A 152 -29.79 -11.31 -22.03
CA ALA A 152 -30.57 -12.17 -22.91
C ALA A 152 -31.16 -11.40 -24.09
#